data_AF-A0A6C0CMA8-F1
#
_entry.id   AF-A0A6C0CMA8-F1
#
_cell.length_a   1.000
_cell.length_b   1.000
_cell.length_c   1.000
_cell.angle_alpha   90.00
_cell.angle_beta   90.00
_cell.angle_gamma   90.00
#
_symmetry.space_group_name_H-M   'P 1'
#
loop_
_entity.id
_entity.type
_entity.pdbx_description
1 polymer ?
#
loop_
_entity_poly.entity_id
_entity_poly.type
_entity_poly.pdbx_seq_one_letter_code
_entity_poly.pdbx_strand_id
1 'polypeptide(L)'
;MKLVPNHLNRLSTDHKTLENIMNSNIQSHSKNSKKGRKQKKLNEKEIMYLFGNDNDDRDQYINQYSPTTTTISRSYENIIHMSNKEISYFESKFHRPKNISQENYVRLLKNKQKKIVVANGPAGTGKTLFATEFGVKYFNTNMYERLIFTRPSVSVDEDLGYLPGTLEEKMAPWIRPIYDILYRFFHPKEVTRMIEERIIEIAPLGYMRGRTFQNSWIVADEMQNSTVSQMKMLMTRLGENSRLIITGDLDQHDKSTEVNGLEDFLGRFKNKRSSSITSFEFERNDIQREEVVKEVLEIYGSENTPDYSSESSTIHDSVESTSEHDTDF
;
A
#
# COMPACT_ATOMS: atom_id res chain seq x y z
N MET A 1 6.14 16.98 69.70
CA MET A 1 6.24 18.43 69.39
C MET A 1 5.15 18.73 68.35
N LYS A 2 3.87 18.86 68.74
CA LYS A 2 3.10 20.08 69.10
C LYS A 2 3.15 21.24 68.07
N LEU A 3 2.13 21.24 67.20
CA LEU A 3 1.14 22.29 66.80
C LEU A 3 1.52 23.79 66.66
N VAL A 4 1.03 24.34 65.52
CA VAL A 4 0.69 25.70 65.01
C VAL A 4 0.49 26.87 66.01
N PRO A 5 0.61 28.16 65.58
CA PRO A 5 -0.57 28.94 65.11
C PRO A 5 -0.27 29.88 63.91
N ASN A 6 -1.10 30.01 62.85
CA ASN A 6 -2.32 30.81 62.69
C ASN A 6 -2.26 32.27 63.21
N HIS A 7 -2.27 33.23 62.28
CA HIS A 7 -2.92 34.53 62.48
C HIS A 7 -3.79 34.90 61.27
N LEU A 8 -5.09 34.99 61.55
CA LEU A 8 -6.20 35.41 60.72
C LEU A 8 -6.47 36.92 60.89
N ASN A 9 -7.26 37.44 59.94
CA ASN A 9 -8.08 38.68 59.95
C ASN A 9 -7.36 39.96 59.50
N ARG A 10 -7.89 40.79 58.58
CA ARG A 10 -9.27 41.25 58.29
C ARG A 10 -9.18 42.13 57.01
N LEU A 11 -10.00 42.03 55.96
CA LEU A 11 -11.23 42.80 55.63
C LEU A 11 -11.21 42.96 54.09
N SER A 12 -12.17 42.38 53.34
CA SER A 12 -13.31 43.04 52.67
C SER A 12 -12.94 44.05 51.56
N THR A 13 -13.78 44.05 50.50
CA THR A 13 -13.92 45.05 49.40
C THR A 13 -12.79 45.02 48.35
N ASP A 14 -13.00 44.87 47.04
CA ASP A 14 -14.12 45.24 46.19
C ASP A 14 -14.21 44.40 44.90
N HIS A 15 -15.40 43.92 44.59
CA HIS A 15 -15.77 43.28 43.32
C HIS A 15 -15.89 44.26 42.13
N LYS A 16 -15.41 45.51 42.26
CA LYS A 16 -15.54 46.59 41.26
C LYS A 16 -14.27 46.87 40.45
N THR A 17 -13.15 46.21 40.74
CA THR A 17 -11.86 46.53 40.09
C THR A 17 -11.52 45.62 38.91
N LEU A 18 -12.23 44.50 38.71
CA LEU A 18 -11.98 43.57 37.60
C LEU A 18 -12.94 43.74 36.40
N GLU A 19 -14.09 44.40 36.58
CA GLU A 19 -14.98 44.75 35.45
C GLU A 19 -14.50 45.97 34.63
N ASN A 20 -13.66 46.83 35.21
CA ASN A 20 -13.19 48.05 34.54
C ASN A 20 -12.00 47.85 33.59
N ILE A 21 -11.38 46.66 33.54
CA ILE A 21 -10.31 46.34 32.58
C ILE A 21 -10.89 45.66 31.33
N MET A 22 -12.13 45.15 31.37
CA MET A 22 -12.78 44.51 30.21
C MET A 22 -13.58 45.46 29.31
N ASN A 23 -13.85 46.71 29.74
CA ASN A 23 -14.75 47.62 29.01
C ASN A 23 -14.11 48.88 28.37
N SER A 24 -12.78 49.03 28.38
CA SER A 24 -12.13 50.24 27.84
C SER A 24 -11.57 50.14 26.41
N ASN A 25 -11.76 49.03 25.70
CA ASN A 25 -11.29 48.89 24.31
C ASN A 25 -12.40 48.70 23.26
N ILE A 26 -13.65 48.99 23.63
CA ILE A 26 -14.78 49.03 22.70
C ILE A 26 -15.16 50.50 22.48
N GLN A 27 -15.05 50.94 21.22
CA GLN A 27 -15.34 52.29 20.68
C GLN A 27 -14.22 53.35 20.77
N SER A 28 -13.23 53.21 19.90
CA SER A 28 -13.07 54.19 18.81
C SER A 28 -12.02 53.69 17.82
N HIS A 29 -12.48 53.18 16.68
CA HIS A 29 -11.91 53.38 15.33
C HIS A 29 -12.60 52.41 14.37
N SER A 30 -13.86 52.73 14.06
CA SER A 30 -14.48 52.31 12.81
C SER A 30 -13.83 53.11 11.69
N LYS A 31 -13.00 52.46 10.88
CA LYS A 31 -12.90 52.59 9.40
C LYS A 31 -11.60 51.94 8.90
N ASN A 32 -11.69 50.65 8.57
CA ASN A 32 -11.07 50.02 7.39
C ASN A 32 -11.35 48.51 7.41
N SER A 33 -12.48 48.12 6.82
CA SER A 33 -12.89 46.72 6.67
C SER A 33 -12.10 46.03 5.55
N LYS A 34 -10.88 45.56 5.84
CA LYS A 34 -10.27 44.49 5.04
C LYS A 34 -10.91 43.16 5.45
N LYS A 35 -11.96 42.77 4.71
CA LYS A 35 -12.61 41.46 4.82
C LYS A 35 -11.54 40.36 4.78
N GLY A 36 -11.32 39.69 5.92
CA GLY A 36 -10.67 38.39 5.95
C GLY A 36 -11.46 37.45 5.04
N ARG A 37 -10.81 36.95 3.99
CA ARG A 37 -11.40 36.03 3.04
C ARG A 37 -11.71 34.74 3.81
N LYS A 38 -12.95 34.54 4.25
CA LYS A 38 -13.41 33.25 4.79
C LYS A 38 -12.99 32.19 3.79
N GLN A 39 -12.19 31.21 4.22
CA GLN A 39 -11.87 30.06 3.39
C GLN A 39 -13.20 29.42 2.97
N LYS A 40 -13.39 29.31 1.66
CA LYS A 40 -14.59 28.71 1.07
C LYS A 40 -14.56 27.23 1.45
N LYS A 41 -15.51 26.78 2.26
CA LYS A 41 -15.76 25.34 2.43
C LYS A 41 -16.08 24.79 1.06
N LEU A 42 -15.28 23.82 0.61
CA LEU A 42 -15.54 23.14 -0.66
C LEU A 42 -16.84 22.36 -0.47
N ASN A 43 -17.79 22.53 -1.39
CA ASN A 43 -18.99 21.69 -1.36
C ASN A 43 -18.64 20.29 -1.90
N GLU A 44 -19.45 19.27 -1.61
CA GLU A 44 -19.21 17.88 -2.03
C GLU A 44 -18.88 17.74 -3.53
N LYS A 45 -19.51 18.55 -4.40
CA LYS A 45 -19.21 18.58 -5.85
C LYS A 45 -17.82 19.12 -6.17
N GLU A 46 -17.30 20.08 -5.39
CA GLU A 46 -15.95 20.61 -5.57
C GLU A 46 -14.88 19.63 -5.05
N ILE A 47 -15.19 18.87 -3.99
CA ILE A 47 -14.33 17.79 -3.48
C ILE A 47 -14.29 16.64 -4.48
N MET A 48 -15.44 16.25 -5.00
CA MET A 48 -15.56 15.24 -6.03
C MET A 48 -14.80 15.62 -7.31
N TYR A 49 -14.78 16.91 -7.67
CA TYR A 49 -13.99 17.42 -8.80
C TYR A 49 -12.48 17.40 -8.54
N LEU A 50 -12.03 17.58 -7.29
CA LEU A 50 -10.61 17.53 -6.91
C LEU A 50 -10.03 16.11 -6.93
N PHE A 51 -10.85 15.10 -6.64
CA PHE A 51 -10.47 13.68 -6.64
C PHE A 51 -10.93 12.91 -7.89
N GLY A 52 -11.89 13.47 -8.62
CA GLY A 52 -12.45 12.98 -9.87
C GLY A 52 -12.24 14.02 -10.96
N ASN A 53 -11.00 14.14 -11.44
CA ASN A 53 -10.81 14.58 -12.82
C ASN A 53 -11.30 13.41 -13.69
N ASP A 54 -12.60 13.41 -14.02
CA ASP A 54 -13.16 13.00 -15.31
C ASP A 54 -14.69 13.22 -15.29
N ASN A 55 -15.22 13.80 -16.37
CA ASN A 55 -16.54 14.44 -16.47
C ASN A 55 -17.78 13.51 -16.32
N ASP A 56 -17.60 12.22 -15.99
CA ASP A 56 -18.69 11.22 -15.88
C ASP A 56 -19.27 11.08 -14.46
N ASP A 57 -18.66 11.71 -13.46
CA ASP A 57 -18.92 11.46 -12.04
C ASP A 57 -20.09 12.27 -11.44
N ARG A 58 -20.93 12.99 -12.22
CA ARG A 58 -21.94 13.91 -11.65
C ARG A 58 -23.22 13.27 -11.10
N ASP A 59 -23.75 12.23 -11.74
CA ASP A 59 -25.17 11.87 -11.56
C ASP A 59 -25.43 10.55 -10.81
N GLN A 60 -24.40 9.72 -10.57
CA GLN A 60 -24.56 8.43 -9.87
C GLN A 60 -24.31 8.50 -8.35
N TYR A 61 -23.60 9.51 -7.84
CA TYR A 61 -23.21 9.58 -6.43
C TYR A 61 -24.34 9.96 -5.45
N ILE A 62 -25.38 10.64 -5.92
CA ILE A 62 -26.47 11.12 -5.06
C ILE A 62 -27.42 9.98 -4.64
N ASN A 63 -27.48 8.87 -5.39
CA ASN A 63 -28.53 7.84 -5.20
C ASN A 63 -28.11 6.61 -4.39
N GLN A 64 -26.85 6.48 -3.94
CA GLN A 64 -26.37 5.27 -3.24
C GLN A 64 -26.10 5.46 -1.74
N TYR A 65 -26.29 6.66 -1.20
CA TYR A 65 -26.22 6.90 0.25
C TYR A 65 -27.47 6.38 0.95
N SER A 66 -27.43 5.12 1.39
CA SER A 66 -28.31 4.60 2.45
C SER A 66 -27.46 4.33 3.70
N PRO A 67 -27.71 5.01 4.83
CA PRO A 67 -26.89 4.87 6.03
C PRO A 67 -27.35 3.65 6.83
N THR A 68 -26.79 2.48 6.56
CA THR A 68 -26.94 1.32 7.44
C THR A 68 -25.62 0.57 7.55
N THR A 69 -24.85 0.86 8.60
CA THR A 69 -24.27 -0.11 9.56
C THR A 69 -23.25 0.61 10.45
N THR A 70 -23.50 0.50 11.76
CA THR A 70 -22.60 0.64 12.92
C THR A 70 -21.30 1.41 12.73
N THR A 71 -21.34 2.64 13.22
CA THR A 71 -20.26 3.59 13.46
C THR A 71 -19.08 2.96 14.23
N ILE A 72 -18.13 2.38 13.50
CA ILE A 72 -16.73 2.66 13.83
C ILE A 72 -16.61 4.15 13.58
N SER A 73 -16.36 4.95 14.62
CA SER A 73 -15.98 6.36 14.48
C SER A 73 -14.69 6.42 13.68
N ARG A 74 -14.80 6.33 12.35
CA ARG A 74 -13.69 6.41 11.42
C ARG A 74 -13.04 7.76 11.68
N SER A 75 -11.74 7.76 11.88
CA SER A 75 -10.89 8.95 11.93
C SER A 75 -10.92 9.77 10.63
N TYR A 76 -11.87 9.51 9.72
CA TYR A 76 -11.86 9.88 8.31
C TYR A 76 -13.24 10.30 7.77
N GLU A 77 -13.97 11.12 8.53
CA GLU A 77 -15.02 11.98 7.94
C GLU A 77 -14.44 13.12 7.08
N ASN A 78 -13.12 13.33 7.07
CA ASN A 78 -12.60 14.68 6.82
C ASN A 78 -11.76 14.91 5.56
N ILE A 79 -11.77 14.08 4.50
CA ILE A 79 -11.34 14.64 3.19
C ILE A 79 -12.26 15.82 2.80
N ILE A 80 -13.55 15.71 3.14
CA ILE A 80 -14.57 16.74 2.92
C ILE A 80 -14.31 18.01 3.75
N HIS A 81 -13.61 17.89 4.87
CA HIS A 81 -13.33 18.98 5.81
C HIS A 81 -11.88 19.46 5.80
N MET A 82 -11.00 18.83 5.01
CA MET A 82 -9.62 19.25 4.87
C MET A 82 -9.51 20.59 4.16
N SER A 83 -8.71 21.48 4.72
CA SER A 83 -8.29 22.69 4.04
C SER A 83 -7.47 22.36 2.79
N ASN A 84 -7.42 23.29 1.83
CA ASN A 84 -6.60 23.15 0.63
C ASN A 84 -5.12 22.85 0.94
N LYS A 85 -4.62 23.31 2.09
CA LYS A 85 -3.25 23.03 2.55
C LYS A 85 -3.10 21.56 2.97
N GLU A 86 -4.07 21.03 3.71
CA GLU A 86 -4.07 19.63 4.13
C GLU A 86 -4.23 18.69 2.93
N ILE A 87 -5.09 19.05 1.97
CA ILE A 87 -5.24 18.29 0.71
C ILE A 87 -3.92 18.28 -0.06
N SER A 88 -3.29 19.45 -0.22
CA SER A 88 -1.99 19.54 -0.90
C SER A 88 -0.90 18.76 -0.17
N TYR A 89 -0.91 18.76 1.16
CA TYR A 89 0.03 17.97 1.96
C TYR A 89 -0.22 16.47 1.80
N PHE A 90 -1.48 16.04 1.80
CA PHE A 90 -1.85 14.65 1.58
C PHE A 90 -1.46 14.17 0.18
N GLU A 91 -1.79 14.93 -0.87
CA GLU A 91 -1.41 14.61 -2.25
C GLU A 91 0.11 14.61 -2.45
N SER A 92 0.87 15.41 -1.68
CA SER A 92 2.35 15.40 -1.73
C SER A 92 2.98 14.10 -1.24
N LYS A 93 2.23 13.27 -0.50
CA LYS A 93 2.70 11.96 -0.02
C LYS A 93 2.71 10.89 -1.11
N PHE A 94 1.98 11.09 -2.20
CA PHE A 94 1.90 10.12 -3.31
C PHE A 94 3.05 10.31 -4.29
N HIS A 95 3.53 9.21 -4.86
CA HIS A 95 4.50 9.29 -5.93
C HIS A 95 3.85 9.77 -7.23
N ARG A 96 4.61 10.55 -7.98
CA ARG A 96 4.21 10.96 -9.33
C ARG A 96 4.85 10.01 -10.35
N PRO A 97 4.12 9.61 -11.41
CA PRO A 97 4.71 8.94 -12.56
C PRO A 97 5.91 9.72 -13.08
N LYS A 98 7.02 9.03 -13.33
CA LYS A 98 8.27 9.59 -13.86
C LYS A 98 8.42 9.34 -15.36
N ASN A 99 7.66 8.41 -15.93
CA ASN A 99 7.64 8.10 -17.37
C ASN A 99 6.21 7.81 -17.87
N ILE A 100 6.07 7.70 -19.19
CA ILE A 100 4.78 7.50 -19.89
C ILE A 100 4.13 6.17 -19.48
N SER A 101 4.92 5.11 -19.31
CA SER A 101 4.41 3.78 -18.94
C SER A 101 3.80 3.78 -17.54
N GLN A 102 4.46 4.43 -16.57
CA GLN A 102 3.88 4.64 -15.24
C GLN A 102 2.62 5.49 -15.30
N GLU A 103 2.57 6.51 -16.17
CA GLU A 103 1.37 7.33 -16.35
C GLU A 103 0.21 6.49 -16.90
N ASN A 104 0.46 5.65 -17.89
CA ASN A 104 -0.51 4.73 -18.46
C ASN A 104 -0.99 3.70 -17.44
N TYR A 105 -0.09 3.12 -16.65
CA TYR A 105 -0.46 2.21 -15.57
C TYR A 105 -1.33 2.90 -14.52
N VAL A 106 -0.99 4.12 -14.11
CA VAL A 106 -1.81 4.93 -13.19
C VAL A 106 -3.19 5.23 -13.79
N ARG A 107 -3.30 5.52 -15.09
CA ARG A 107 -4.60 5.69 -15.76
C ARG A 107 -5.44 4.40 -15.69
N LEU A 108 -4.81 3.23 -15.86
CA LEU A 108 -5.51 1.96 -15.67
C LEU A 108 -5.98 1.79 -14.23
N LEU A 109 -5.15 2.08 -13.22
CA LEU A 109 -5.54 2.06 -11.82
C LEU A 109 -6.65 3.07 -11.48
N LYS A 110 -6.81 4.14 -12.27
CA LYS A 110 -7.94 5.08 -12.14
C LYS A 110 -9.23 4.61 -12.79
N ASN A 111 -9.14 3.75 -13.80
CA ASN A 111 -10.32 3.29 -14.53
C ASN A 111 -11.18 2.31 -13.72
N LYS A 112 -12.32 2.77 -13.19
CA LYS A 112 -13.26 1.99 -12.36
C LYS A 112 -13.87 0.77 -13.08
N GLN A 113 -13.90 0.77 -14.41
CA GLN A 113 -14.40 -0.37 -15.20
C GLN A 113 -13.44 -1.56 -15.13
N LYS A 114 -12.13 -1.31 -14.97
CA LYS A 114 -11.09 -2.35 -14.91
C LYS A 114 -11.00 -2.99 -13.52
N LYS A 115 -11.91 -3.92 -13.25
CA LYS A 115 -11.98 -4.70 -11.99
C LYS A 115 -10.75 -5.56 -11.71
N ILE A 116 -10.10 -6.08 -12.75
CA ILE A 116 -8.85 -6.83 -12.64
C ILE A 116 -7.79 -6.17 -13.51
N VAL A 117 -6.65 -5.81 -12.91
CA VAL A 117 -5.49 -5.24 -13.59
C VAL A 117 -4.30 -6.15 -13.34
N VAL A 118 -3.71 -6.70 -14.40
CA VAL A 118 -2.49 -7.53 -14.32
C VAL A 118 -1.32 -6.73 -14.83
N ALA A 119 -0.34 -6.42 -13.98
CA ALA A 119 0.86 -5.67 -14.35
C ALA A 119 2.09 -6.59 -14.29
N ASN A 120 2.68 -6.85 -15.45
CA ASN A 120 3.94 -7.56 -15.59
C ASN A 120 5.08 -6.57 -15.83
N GLY A 121 6.28 -6.90 -15.36
CA GLY A 121 7.52 -6.28 -15.80
C GLY A 121 8.53 -6.05 -14.68
N PRO A 122 9.68 -5.42 -14.98
CA PRO A 122 10.85 -5.45 -14.10
C PRO A 122 10.65 -4.85 -12.70
N ALA A 123 11.46 -5.29 -11.73
CA ALA A 123 11.62 -4.59 -10.46
C ALA A 123 12.08 -3.13 -10.66
N GLY A 124 11.53 -2.20 -9.88
CA GLY A 124 11.85 -0.76 -9.98
C GLY A 124 10.99 0.05 -10.97
N THR A 125 10.00 -0.57 -11.61
CA THR A 125 9.01 0.10 -12.49
C THR A 125 7.87 0.78 -11.72
N GLY A 126 7.69 0.45 -10.43
CA GLY A 126 6.67 1.04 -9.55
C GLY A 126 5.32 0.33 -9.55
N LYS A 127 5.20 -0.84 -10.19
CA LYS A 127 3.96 -1.64 -10.27
C LYS A 127 3.24 -1.82 -8.91
N THR A 128 3.93 -2.38 -7.91
CA THR A 128 3.37 -2.61 -6.57
C THR A 128 3.18 -1.33 -5.78
N LEU A 129 4.09 -0.36 -5.96
CA LEU A 129 4.03 0.94 -5.30
C LEU A 129 2.75 1.70 -5.68
N PHE A 130 2.51 1.91 -6.98
CA PHE A 130 1.31 2.62 -7.43
C PHE A 130 0.04 1.83 -7.12
N ALA A 131 0.04 0.50 -7.24
CA ALA A 131 -1.10 -0.33 -6.84
C ALA A 131 -1.49 -0.11 -5.35
N THR A 132 -0.51 -0.04 -4.47
CA THR A 132 -0.70 0.16 -3.04
C THR A 132 -1.16 1.59 -2.72
N GLU A 133 -0.48 2.59 -3.28
CA GLU A 133 -0.84 4.00 -3.07
C GLU A 133 -2.25 4.31 -3.56
N PHE A 134 -2.63 3.84 -4.75
CA PHE A 134 -4.01 4.02 -5.24
C PHE A 134 -5.03 3.27 -4.37
N GLY A 135 -4.67 2.11 -3.84
CA GLY A 135 -5.48 1.42 -2.83
C GLY A 135 -5.76 2.32 -1.63
N VAL A 136 -4.70 2.88 -1.03
CA VAL A 136 -4.82 3.80 0.11
C VAL A 136 -5.65 5.04 -0.25
N LYS A 137 -5.45 5.60 -1.46
CA LYS A 137 -6.24 6.75 -1.94
C LYS A 137 -7.74 6.43 -1.94
N TYR A 138 -8.13 5.31 -2.57
CA TYR A 138 -9.54 4.93 -2.67
C TYR A 138 -10.15 4.45 -1.34
N PHE A 139 -9.34 3.84 -0.49
CA PHE A 139 -9.72 3.53 0.88
C PHE A 139 -10.03 4.80 1.69
N ASN A 140 -9.16 5.81 1.62
CA ASN A 140 -9.37 7.09 2.32
C ASN A 140 -10.57 7.89 1.77
N THR A 141 -10.95 7.70 0.50
CA THR A 141 -12.16 8.30 -0.08
C THR A 141 -13.41 7.44 0.14
N ASN A 142 -13.38 6.43 1.01
CA ASN A 142 -14.48 5.48 1.29
C ASN A 142 -15.00 4.72 0.05
N MET A 143 -14.19 4.60 -1.01
CA MET A 143 -14.58 3.82 -2.20
C MET A 143 -14.41 2.31 -1.96
N TYR A 144 -13.45 1.94 -1.12
CA TYR A 144 -13.28 0.58 -0.60
C TYR A 144 -13.22 0.63 0.92
N GLU A 145 -13.75 -0.40 1.56
CA GLU A 145 -13.80 -0.52 3.02
C GLU A 145 -12.60 -1.30 3.57
N ARG A 146 -11.91 -2.05 2.70
CA ARG A 146 -10.78 -2.91 3.09
C ARG A 146 -9.64 -2.84 2.09
N LEU A 147 -8.42 -2.94 2.60
CA LEU A 147 -7.19 -3.18 1.83
C LEU A 147 -6.70 -4.58 2.11
N ILE A 148 -6.42 -5.35 1.05
CA ILE A 148 -5.94 -6.73 1.19
C ILE A 148 -4.67 -6.87 0.38
N PHE A 149 -3.60 -7.31 1.03
CA PHE A 149 -2.31 -7.57 0.43
C PHE A 149 -2.00 -9.05 0.56
N THR A 150 -1.64 -9.67 -0.55
CA THR A 150 -1.33 -11.09 -0.57
C THR A 150 -0.18 -11.41 -1.50
N ARG A 151 0.58 -12.45 -1.16
CA ARG A 151 1.75 -12.92 -1.90
C ARG A 151 1.78 -14.45 -1.84
N PRO A 152 2.15 -15.16 -2.93
CA PRO A 152 2.40 -16.59 -2.88
C PRO A 152 3.47 -16.91 -1.84
N SER A 153 3.26 -17.97 -1.05
CA SER A 153 4.33 -18.52 -0.22
C SER A 153 5.37 -19.12 -1.16
N VAL A 154 6.55 -18.49 -1.25
CA VAL A 154 7.70 -19.08 -1.93
C VAL A 154 8.39 -19.98 -0.91
N SER A 155 8.48 -21.27 -1.22
CA SER A 155 9.43 -22.14 -0.54
C SER A 155 10.81 -21.63 -0.93
N VAL A 156 11.57 -21.09 0.01
CA VAL A 156 12.99 -20.86 -0.25
C VAL A 156 13.60 -22.26 -0.38
N ASP A 157 14.01 -22.63 -1.58
CA ASP A 157 14.74 -23.87 -1.80
C ASP A 157 16.01 -23.84 -0.91
N GLU A 158 16.12 -24.86 -0.07
CA GLU A 158 17.30 -25.36 0.65
C GLU A 158 18.48 -24.37 0.87
N ASP A 159 18.49 -23.66 2.01
CA ASP A 159 19.66 -23.35 2.89
C ASP A 159 19.48 -22.13 3.80
N LEU A 160 18.40 -21.35 3.66
CA LEU A 160 17.89 -20.59 4.81
C LEU A 160 17.13 -21.58 5.70
N GLY A 161 17.88 -22.23 6.60
CA GLY A 161 17.32 -23.01 7.69
C GLY A 161 16.09 -22.30 8.25
N TYR A 162 14.99 -23.06 8.36
CA TYR A 162 13.69 -22.60 8.88
C TYR A 162 13.86 -21.35 9.73
N LEU A 163 13.46 -20.17 9.23
CA LEU A 163 13.46 -18.95 10.05
C LEU A 163 12.69 -19.30 11.34
N PRO A 164 13.35 -19.48 12.49
CA PRO A 164 12.67 -19.94 13.68
C PRO A 164 11.78 -18.79 14.14
N GLY A 165 10.50 -19.07 14.38
CA GLY A 165 9.56 -18.00 14.71
C GLY A 165 8.12 -18.24 14.29
N THR A 166 7.27 -17.29 14.63
CA THR A 166 5.86 -17.29 14.21
C THR A 166 5.74 -17.09 12.70
N LEU A 167 4.57 -17.37 12.14
CA LEU A 167 4.30 -17.12 10.72
C LEU A 167 4.53 -15.63 10.38
N GLU A 168 4.20 -14.70 11.27
CA GLU A 168 4.45 -13.28 11.06
C GLU A 168 5.95 -12.96 10.95
N GLU A 169 6.80 -13.55 11.79
CA GLU A 169 8.26 -13.33 11.76
C GLU A 169 8.88 -13.83 10.44
N LYS A 170 8.40 -14.97 9.94
CA LYS A 170 8.80 -15.52 8.64
C LYS A 170 8.37 -14.63 7.47
N MET A 171 7.24 -13.93 7.63
CA MET A 171 6.70 -13.05 6.60
C MET A 171 7.26 -11.62 6.68
N ALA A 172 7.88 -11.24 7.80
CA ALA A 172 8.34 -9.88 8.05
C ALA A 172 9.16 -9.25 6.91
N PRO A 173 10.10 -9.96 6.24
CA PRO A 173 10.90 -9.37 5.16
C PRO A 173 10.05 -8.82 4.01
N TRP A 174 8.99 -9.51 3.60
CA TRP A 174 8.16 -9.07 2.48
C TRP A 174 6.97 -8.21 2.89
N ILE A 175 6.53 -8.28 4.15
CA ILE A 175 5.49 -7.38 4.67
C ILE A 175 6.05 -5.95 4.80
N ARG A 176 7.34 -5.79 5.14
CA ARG A 176 7.92 -4.48 5.47
C ARG A 176 7.75 -3.40 4.39
N PRO A 177 7.97 -3.67 3.08
CA PRO A 177 7.67 -2.70 2.04
C PRO A 177 6.22 -2.18 2.03
N ILE A 178 5.24 -3.03 2.40
CA ILE A 178 3.84 -2.63 2.50
C ILE A 178 3.65 -1.68 3.69
N TYR A 179 4.24 -2.00 4.84
CA TYR A 179 4.23 -1.11 6.00
C TYR A 179 4.85 0.26 5.70
N ASP A 180 5.98 0.29 5.01
CA ASP A 180 6.67 1.53 4.66
C ASP A 180 5.77 2.46 3.83
N ILE A 181 4.95 1.90 2.93
CA ILE A 181 3.96 2.68 2.17
C ILE A 181 2.81 3.13 3.09
N LEU A 182 2.24 2.22 3.89
CA LEU A 182 1.11 2.54 4.78
C LEU A 182 1.48 3.63 5.80
N TYR A 183 2.70 3.59 6.36
CA TYR A 183 3.18 4.57 7.33
C TYR A 183 3.40 5.98 6.76
N ARG A 184 3.44 6.14 5.43
CA ARG A 184 3.38 7.48 4.80
C ARG A 184 2.01 8.12 5.02
N PHE A 185 0.95 7.33 5.02
CA PHE A 185 -0.45 7.81 5.05
C PHE A 185 -1.07 7.76 6.44
N PHE A 186 -0.73 6.73 7.21
CA PHE A 186 -1.32 6.41 8.51
C PHE A 186 -0.24 6.43 9.60
N HIS A 187 -0.62 6.82 10.82
CA HIS A 187 0.29 6.68 11.94
C HIS A 187 0.51 5.18 12.25
N PRO A 188 1.70 4.72 12.67
CA PRO A 188 1.96 3.29 12.91
C PRO A 188 0.94 2.61 13.84
N LYS A 189 0.57 3.26 14.95
CA LYS A 189 -0.48 2.78 15.87
C LYS A 189 -1.83 2.54 15.18
N GLU A 190 -2.17 3.36 14.19
CA GLU A 190 -3.43 3.25 13.46
C GLU A 190 -3.40 2.08 12.48
N VAL A 191 -2.27 1.87 11.78
CA VAL A 191 -2.09 0.70 10.93
C VAL A 191 -2.20 -0.58 11.75
N THR A 192 -1.56 -0.65 12.93
CA THR A 192 -1.68 -1.80 13.83
C THR A 192 -3.14 -2.07 14.19
N ARG A 193 -3.88 -1.05 14.62
CA ARG A 193 -5.32 -1.18 14.91
C ARG A 193 -6.12 -1.67 13.71
N MET A 194 -5.90 -1.10 12.52
CA MET A 194 -6.61 -1.50 11.30
C MET A 194 -6.29 -2.93 10.88
N ILE A 195 -5.11 -3.45 11.19
CA ILE A 195 -4.74 -4.85 10.96
C ILE A 195 -5.46 -5.77 11.94
N GLU A 196 -5.47 -5.42 13.23
CA GLU A 196 -6.20 -6.16 14.27
C GLU A 196 -7.71 -6.23 13.96
N GLU A 197 -8.29 -5.13 13.47
CA GLU A 197 -9.69 -5.03 13.05
C GLU A 197 -9.97 -5.64 11.66
N ARG A 198 -8.95 -6.17 10.97
CA ARG A 198 -9.02 -6.72 9.59
C ARG A 198 -9.55 -5.74 8.53
N ILE A 199 -9.38 -4.45 8.77
CA ILE A 199 -9.61 -3.38 7.79
C ILE A 199 -8.48 -3.40 6.76
N ILE A 200 -7.24 -3.53 7.23
CA ILE A 200 -6.07 -3.84 6.40
C ILE A 200 -5.70 -5.29 6.68
N GLU A 201 -5.59 -6.11 5.64
CA GLU A 201 -5.19 -7.50 5.76
C GLU A 201 -3.91 -7.74 4.96
N ILE A 202 -2.90 -8.34 5.60
CA ILE A 202 -1.67 -8.75 4.93
C ILE A 202 -1.48 -10.23 5.23
N ALA A 203 -1.66 -11.10 4.23
CA ALA A 203 -1.67 -12.54 4.46
C ALA A 203 -1.17 -13.34 3.24
N PRO A 204 -0.60 -14.54 3.43
CA PRO A 204 -0.17 -15.39 2.33
C PRO A 204 -1.35 -15.79 1.42
N LEU A 205 -1.06 -16.09 0.16
CA LEU A 205 -2.08 -16.41 -0.85
C LEU A 205 -3.00 -17.58 -0.45
N GLY A 206 -2.48 -18.55 0.31
CA GLY A 206 -3.27 -19.68 0.81
C GLY A 206 -4.47 -19.25 1.67
N TYR A 207 -4.39 -18.12 2.37
CA TYR A 207 -5.44 -17.60 3.25
C TYR A 207 -6.61 -16.98 2.47
N MET A 208 -6.48 -16.86 1.15
CA MET A 208 -7.54 -16.37 0.28
C MET A 208 -8.56 -17.47 -0.08
N ARG A 209 -8.21 -18.74 0.16
CA ARG A 209 -9.04 -19.90 -0.21
C ARG A 209 -10.38 -19.88 0.52
N GLY A 210 -11.46 -20.15 -0.21
CA GLY A 210 -12.81 -20.28 0.36
C GLY A 210 -13.47 -18.96 0.76
N ARG A 211 -12.84 -17.81 0.51
CA ARG A 211 -13.37 -16.49 0.84
C ARG A 211 -14.07 -15.86 -0.36
N THR A 212 -14.77 -14.76 -0.15
CA THR A 212 -15.24 -13.86 -1.20
C THR A 212 -14.97 -12.43 -0.72
N PHE A 213 -14.30 -11.62 -1.52
CA PHE A 213 -13.90 -10.28 -1.12
C PHE A 213 -14.85 -9.24 -1.70
N GLN A 214 -15.66 -8.62 -0.84
CA GLN A 214 -16.54 -7.50 -1.19
C GLN A 214 -15.98 -6.18 -0.62
N ASN A 215 -16.27 -5.07 -1.30
CA ASN A 215 -15.82 -3.72 -0.92
C ASN A 215 -14.31 -3.61 -0.66
N SER A 216 -13.49 -4.35 -1.41
CA SER A 216 -12.05 -4.50 -1.12
C SER A 216 -11.16 -4.08 -2.28
N TRP A 217 -10.09 -3.37 -1.97
CA TRP A 217 -8.94 -3.20 -2.88
C TRP A 217 -7.89 -4.26 -2.56
N ILE A 218 -7.61 -5.14 -3.51
CA ILE A 218 -6.74 -6.30 -3.33
C ILE A 218 -5.50 -6.11 -4.18
N VAL A 219 -4.32 -6.17 -3.57
CA VAL A 219 -3.02 -6.22 -4.26
C VAL A 219 -2.43 -7.59 -4.04
N ALA A 220 -2.26 -8.33 -5.13
CA ALA A 220 -1.62 -9.64 -5.14
C ALA A 220 -0.26 -9.50 -5.81
N ASP A 221 0.80 -9.53 -4.99
CA ASP A 221 2.16 -9.21 -5.41
C ASP A 221 2.99 -10.47 -5.65
N GLU A 222 4.01 -10.32 -6.50
CA GLU A 222 4.98 -11.38 -6.84
C GLU A 222 4.29 -12.65 -7.34
N MET A 223 3.26 -12.45 -8.16
CA MET A 223 2.37 -13.51 -8.63
C MET A 223 2.98 -14.39 -9.72
N GLN A 224 4.17 -14.07 -10.23
CA GLN A 224 4.98 -15.03 -10.97
C GLN A 224 5.23 -16.28 -10.11
N ASN A 225 5.32 -16.18 -8.78
CA ASN A 225 5.55 -17.35 -7.93
C ASN A 225 4.29 -18.18 -7.61
N SER A 226 3.15 -17.80 -8.20
CA SER A 226 1.89 -18.53 -8.03
C SER A 226 1.80 -19.71 -8.99
N THR A 227 1.11 -20.78 -8.58
CA THR A 227 0.69 -21.82 -9.53
C THR A 227 -0.55 -21.37 -10.31
N VAL A 228 -0.83 -22.00 -11.45
CA VAL A 228 -2.07 -21.76 -12.23
C VAL A 228 -3.33 -21.92 -11.36
N SER A 229 -3.33 -22.92 -10.46
CA SER A 229 -4.44 -23.16 -9.54
C SER A 229 -4.61 -22.03 -8.54
N GLN A 230 -3.50 -21.51 -7.99
CA GLN A 230 -3.52 -20.38 -7.06
C GLN A 230 -3.98 -19.08 -7.73
N MET A 231 -3.50 -18.80 -8.95
CA MET A 231 -3.95 -17.65 -9.75
C MET A 231 -5.46 -17.72 -9.98
N LYS A 232 -5.95 -18.85 -10.52
CA LYS A 232 -7.39 -19.07 -10.74
C LYS A 232 -8.20 -18.99 -9.44
N MET A 233 -7.69 -19.56 -8.35
CA MET A 233 -8.33 -19.51 -7.03
C MET A 233 -8.55 -18.06 -6.62
N LEU A 234 -7.51 -17.23 -6.64
CA LEU A 234 -7.59 -15.82 -6.25
C LEU A 234 -8.53 -15.01 -7.13
N MET A 235 -8.39 -15.11 -8.45
CA MET A 235 -9.20 -14.32 -9.40
C MET A 235 -10.70 -14.62 -9.26
N THR A 236 -11.06 -15.84 -8.86
CA THR A 236 -12.47 -16.23 -8.60
C THR A 236 -12.99 -15.83 -7.22
N ARG A 237 -12.18 -15.19 -6.37
CA ARG A 237 -12.61 -14.64 -5.07
C ARG A 237 -13.12 -13.20 -5.13
N LEU A 238 -12.99 -12.55 -6.29
CA LEU A 238 -13.40 -11.16 -6.45
C LEU A 238 -14.93 -11.02 -6.36
N GLY A 239 -15.40 -10.33 -5.33
CA GLY A 239 -16.83 -10.05 -5.11
C GLY A 239 -17.24 -8.64 -5.57
N GLU A 240 -18.45 -8.25 -5.18
CA GLU A 240 -19.03 -6.95 -5.51
C GLU A 240 -18.20 -5.78 -4.94
N ASN A 241 -18.18 -4.68 -5.71
CA ASN A 241 -17.44 -3.47 -5.39
C ASN A 241 -15.98 -3.73 -4.93
N SER A 242 -15.34 -4.74 -5.50
CA SER A 242 -13.94 -5.04 -5.25
C SER A 242 -13.10 -4.86 -6.51
N ARG A 243 -11.80 -4.71 -6.29
CA ARG A 243 -10.80 -4.61 -7.36
C ARG A 243 -9.58 -5.43 -7.01
N LEU A 244 -9.06 -6.15 -8.00
CA LEU A 244 -7.87 -6.98 -7.87
C LEU A 244 -6.77 -6.48 -8.79
N ILE A 245 -5.63 -6.15 -8.20
CA ILE A 245 -4.43 -5.72 -8.91
C ILE A 245 -3.40 -6.81 -8.68
N ILE A 246 -3.01 -7.48 -9.76
CA ILE A 246 -2.00 -8.53 -9.77
C ILE A 246 -0.70 -7.90 -10.28
N THR A 247 0.38 -8.02 -9.53
CA THR A 247 1.72 -7.57 -9.91
C THR A 247 2.68 -8.75 -9.94
N GLY A 248 3.63 -8.72 -10.86
CA GLY A 248 4.69 -9.72 -10.95
C GLY A 248 5.73 -9.37 -12.00
N ASP A 249 6.74 -10.22 -12.09
CA ASP A 249 7.83 -10.11 -13.05
C ASP A 249 8.15 -11.50 -13.59
N LEU A 250 7.77 -11.76 -14.84
CA LEU A 250 8.01 -13.07 -15.48
C LEU A 250 9.49 -13.41 -15.60
N ASP A 251 10.38 -12.40 -15.64
CA ASP A 251 11.83 -12.60 -15.68
C ASP A 251 12.41 -13.01 -14.30
N GLN A 252 11.61 -12.93 -13.22
CA GLN A 252 12.02 -13.23 -11.82
C GLN A 252 11.24 -14.42 -11.25
N HIS A 253 11.13 -15.51 -12.01
CA HIS A 253 10.42 -16.70 -11.55
C HIS A 253 11.34 -17.60 -10.72
N ASP A 254 10.96 -17.85 -9.45
CA ASP A 254 11.79 -18.64 -8.53
C ASP A 254 11.73 -20.16 -8.82
N LYS A 255 10.74 -20.66 -9.58
CA LYS A 255 10.57 -22.11 -9.82
C LYS A 255 10.95 -22.52 -11.24
N SER A 256 12.07 -23.21 -11.42
CA SER A 256 12.58 -23.53 -12.75
C SER A 256 11.73 -24.50 -13.59
N THR A 257 10.74 -25.23 -13.01
CA THR A 257 10.12 -26.40 -13.67
C THR A 257 8.60 -26.38 -13.84
N GLU A 258 7.85 -25.47 -13.21
CA GLU A 258 6.39 -25.41 -13.34
C GLU A 258 5.95 -24.17 -14.13
N VAL A 259 4.94 -24.34 -15.01
CA VAL A 259 4.28 -23.20 -15.67
C VAL A 259 3.70 -22.29 -14.60
N ASN A 260 4.19 -21.07 -14.58
CA ASN A 260 3.82 -20.11 -13.57
C ASN A 260 2.43 -19.51 -13.87
N GLY A 261 1.67 -19.21 -12.82
CA GLY A 261 0.26 -18.82 -12.93
C GLY A 261 0.06 -17.49 -13.64
N LEU A 262 1.04 -16.58 -13.57
CA LEU A 262 1.02 -15.30 -14.26
C LEU A 262 1.19 -15.47 -15.77
N GLU A 263 2.16 -16.28 -16.18
CA GLU A 263 2.45 -16.59 -17.58
C GLU A 263 1.26 -17.29 -18.24
N ASP A 264 0.71 -18.33 -17.61
CA ASP A 264 -0.48 -19.05 -18.11
C ASP A 264 -1.66 -18.09 -18.32
N PHE A 265 -1.91 -17.20 -17.35
CA PHE A 265 -2.99 -16.23 -17.47
C PHE A 265 -2.78 -15.25 -18.63
N LEU A 266 -1.58 -14.66 -18.74
CA LEU A 266 -1.25 -13.71 -19.80
C LEU A 266 -1.33 -14.37 -21.19
N GLY A 267 -0.84 -15.60 -21.32
CA GLY A 267 -0.97 -16.40 -22.54
C GLY A 267 -2.44 -16.65 -22.93
N ARG A 268 -3.29 -17.01 -21.97
CA ARG A 268 -4.74 -17.18 -22.19
C ARG A 268 -5.48 -15.87 -22.49
N PHE A 269 -4.95 -14.73 -22.05
CA PHE A 269 -5.58 -13.42 -22.19
C PHE A 269 -5.20 -12.70 -23.49
N LYS A 270 -4.04 -13.01 -24.09
CA LYS A 270 -3.45 -12.31 -25.26
C LYS A 270 -4.40 -12.02 -26.43
N ASN A 271 -5.44 -12.83 -26.65
CA ASN A 271 -6.43 -12.66 -27.72
C ASN A 271 -7.87 -12.49 -27.23
N LYS A 272 -8.06 -12.19 -25.94
CA LYS A 272 -9.39 -11.99 -25.35
C LYS A 272 -9.64 -10.51 -25.12
N ARG A 273 -10.83 -10.04 -25.49
CA ARG A 273 -11.30 -8.70 -25.11
C ARG A 273 -12.15 -8.81 -23.86
N SER A 274 -11.83 -7.99 -22.87
CA SER A 274 -12.63 -7.85 -21.65
C SER A 274 -12.81 -6.37 -21.33
N SER A 275 -14.06 -5.99 -21.03
CA SER A 275 -14.35 -4.65 -20.50
C SER A 275 -13.78 -4.50 -19.09
N SER A 276 -13.76 -5.56 -18.29
CA SER A 276 -13.42 -5.55 -16.86
C SER A 276 -12.01 -6.01 -16.50
N ILE A 277 -11.31 -6.70 -17.40
CA ILE A 277 -9.95 -7.22 -17.19
C ILE A 277 -9.00 -6.53 -18.17
N THR A 278 -7.81 -6.19 -17.70
CA THR A 278 -6.74 -5.65 -18.54
C THR A 278 -5.38 -6.16 -18.06
N SER A 279 -4.43 -6.28 -18.99
CA SER A 279 -3.02 -6.46 -18.69
C SER A 279 -2.25 -5.19 -19.05
N PHE A 280 -1.13 -4.96 -18.37
CA PHE A 280 -0.16 -3.91 -18.64
C PHE A 280 1.24 -4.52 -18.52
N GLU A 281 2.13 -4.17 -19.44
CA GLU A 281 3.49 -4.69 -19.47
C GLU A 281 4.46 -3.51 -19.39
N PHE A 282 5.31 -3.52 -18.37
CA PHE A 282 6.44 -2.60 -18.25
C PHE A 282 7.67 -3.21 -18.90
N GLU A 283 8.45 -2.36 -19.55
CA GLU A 283 9.72 -2.73 -20.15
C GLU A 283 10.92 -2.36 -19.25
N ARG A 284 12.12 -2.84 -19.57
CA ARG A 284 13.35 -2.49 -18.83
C ARG A 284 13.64 -0.98 -18.85
N ASN A 285 13.27 -0.29 -19.92
CA ASN A 285 13.42 1.16 -20.03
C ASN A 285 12.47 1.95 -19.11
N ASP A 286 11.46 1.28 -18.53
CA ASP A 286 10.53 1.90 -17.59
C ASP A 286 11.04 1.88 -16.14
N ILE A 287 12.20 1.27 -15.87
CA ILE A 287 12.82 1.24 -14.55
C ILE A 287 13.21 2.66 -14.17
N GLN A 288 12.78 3.10 -12.99
CA GLN A 288 13.07 4.44 -12.48
C GLN A 288 13.76 4.34 -11.13
N ARG A 289 15.08 4.19 -11.18
CA ARG A 289 15.98 4.20 -10.02
C ARG A 289 16.84 5.47 -10.04
N GLU A 290 17.35 5.86 -8.88
CA GLU A 290 18.32 6.94 -8.77
C GLU A 290 19.57 6.62 -9.62
N GLU A 291 20.22 7.66 -10.17
CA GLU A 291 21.34 7.48 -11.11
C GLU A 291 22.49 6.67 -10.48
N VAL A 292 22.78 6.92 -9.20
CA VAL A 292 23.76 6.15 -8.43
C VAL A 292 23.46 4.65 -8.41
N VAL A 293 22.19 4.23 -8.46
CA VAL A 293 21.85 2.81 -8.50
C VAL A 293 22.16 2.22 -9.86
N LYS A 294 22.04 2.99 -10.94
CA LYS A 294 22.51 2.56 -12.26
C LYS A 294 24.03 2.46 -12.27
N GLU A 295 24.74 3.47 -11.73
CA GLU A 295 26.20 3.43 -11.58
C GLU A 295 26.62 2.19 -10.77
N VAL A 296 25.93 1.86 -9.68
CA VAL A 296 26.17 0.63 -8.92
C VAL A 296 25.95 -0.61 -9.78
N LEU A 297 24.84 -0.70 -10.52
CA LEU A 297 24.57 -1.83 -11.42
C LEU A 297 25.60 -1.93 -12.56
N GLU A 298 26.15 -0.80 -13.02
CA GLU A 298 27.22 -0.71 -14.01
C GLU A 298 28.60 -1.05 -13.42
N ILE A 299 28.85 -0.76 -12.14
CA ILE A 299 30.05 -1.17 -11.40
C ILE A 299 30.05 -2.68 -11.15
N TYR A 300 28.89 -3.24 -10.78
CA TYR A 300 28.66 -4.68 -10.82
C TYR A 300 28.60 -5.23 -12.25
N GLY A 301 28.53 -4.33 -13.24
CA GLY A 301 28.86 -4.47 -14.66
C GLY A 301 28.50 -5.78 -15.31
N SER A 302 27.38 -5.82 -16.04
CA SER A 302 27.15 -6.72 -17.19
C SER A 302 27.75 -8.13 -17.09
N GLU A 303 27.63 -8.77 -15.93
CA GLU A 303 27.56 -10.21 -15.89
C GLU A 303 26.10 -10.56 -16.08
N ASN A 304 25.85 -11.64 -16.83
CA ASN A 304 24.62 -12.40 -16.67
C ASN A 304 24.27 -12.37 -15.18
N THR A 305 23.03 -12.02 -14.85
CA THR A 305 22.45 -12.40 -13.55
C THR A 305 23.09 -13.72 -13.14
N PRO A 306 23.78 -13.84 -11.99
CA PRO A 306 24.36 -15.11 -11.61
C PRO A 306 23.22 -16.11 -11.67
N ASP A 307 23.30 -16.99 -12.66
CA ASP A 307 22.37 -18.07 -12.85
C ASP A 307 22.66 -18.94 -11.63
N TYR A 308 21.81 -18.89 -10.61
CA TYR A 308 21.85 -19.83 -9.50
C TYR A 308 21.36 -21.20 -9.98
N SER A 309 21.83 -21.65 -11.14
CA SER A 309 21.63 -22.97 -11.70
C SER A 309 22.98 -23.68 -11.80
N SER A 310 23.24 -24.49 -10.77
CA SER A 310 24.09 -25.68 -10.79
C SER A 310 25.42 -25.61 -11.56
N GLU A 311 26.51 -25.34 -10.84
CA GLU A 311 27.79 -25.99 -11.12
C GLU A 311 28.10 -27.00 -10.02
N SER A 312 27.56 -28.21 -10.18
CA SER A 312 28.28 -29.41 -9.79
C SER A 312 29.40 -29.64 -10.81
N SER A 313 30.63 -29.29 -10.46
CA SER A 313 31.78 -29.90 -11.10
C SER A 313 32.88 -30.23 -10.07
N THR A 314 32.97 -31.53 -9.81
CA THR A 314 34.21 -32.31 -9.69
C THR A 314 35.48 -31.55 -9.32
N ILE A 315 35.93 -31.74 -8.08
CA ILE A 315 37.36 -31.78 -7.78
C ILE A 315 37.72 -33.26 -7.60
N HIS A 316 38.25 -33.82 -8.69
CA HIS A 316 39.24 -34.88 -8.61
C HIS A 316 40.48 -34.25 -8.00
N ASP A 317 40.92 -34.72 -6.84
CA ASP A 317 42.34 -34.72 -6.52
C ASP A 317 42.73 -36.06 -5.92
N SER A 318 43.55 -36.74 -6.69
CA SER A 318 44.34 -37.90 -6.34
C SER A 318 45.27 -37.59 -5.16
N VAL A 319 45.17 -38.37 -4.09
CA VAL A 319 46.30 -38.61 -3.20
C VAL A 319 46.52 -40.11 -3.09
N GLU A 320 47.79 -40.46 -3.30
CA GLU A 320 48.33 -41.80 -3.47
C GLU A 320 48.07 -42.76 -2.30
N SER A 321 48.11 -44.03 -2.71
CA SER A 321 48.29 -45.24 -1.94
C SER A 321 49.27 -45.14 -0.76
N THR A 322 48.82 -45.59 0.41
CA THR A 322 49.62 -46.51 1.25
C THR A 322 48.70 -47.59 1.82
N SER A 323 49.06 -48.82 1.48
CA SER A 323 48.60 -50.09 2.02
C SER A 323 48.90 -50.24 3.52
N GLU A 324 47.95 -50.81 4.27
CA GLU A 324 48.13 -51.75 5.40
C GLU A 324 46.70 -52.11 5.87
N HIS A 325 46.17 -53.29 5.51
CA HIS A 325 46.16 -54.47 6.37
C HIS A 325 45.98 -54.13 7.85
N ASP A 326 44.75 -54.23 8.36
CA ASP A 326 44.48 -55.20 9.43
C ASP A 326 42.97 -55.41 9.64
N THR A 327 42.63 -56.69 9.67
CA THR A 327 41.41 -57.28 10.21
C THR A 327 41.42 -57.17 11.73
N ASP A 328 40.30 -56.83 12.36
CA ASP A 328 39.81 -57.58 13.53
C ASP A 328 38.44 -57.10 14.06
N PHE A 329 37.57 -58.10 14.26
CA PHE A 329 36.31 -58.19 15.03
C PHE A 329 35.04 -57.42 14.64
#